data_AF-A0A243SAC7-F1
#
_entry.id   AF-A0A243SAC7-F1
#
_cell.length_a   1.000
_cell.length_b   1.000
_cell.length_c   1.000
_cell.angle_alpha   90.00
_cell.angle_beta   90.00
_cell.angle_gamma   90.00
#
_symmetry.space_group_name_H-M   'P 1'
#
loop_
_entity.id
_entity.type
_entity.pdbx_description
1 polymer ?
#
loop_
_entity_poly.entity_id
_entity_poly.type
_entity_poly.pdbx_seq_one_letter_code
_entity_poly.pdbx_strand_id
1 'polypeptide(L)' 'MPLFRRTPKPQGYRPTDREVADAAARLNAGSHHAAYDLTAHSGDRQQETVMRILGHCVEDAE' A
#
# COMPACT_ATOMS: atom_id res chain seq x y z
N MET A 1 -16.89 -30.27 17.18
CA MET A 1 -16.02 -29.84 16.07
C MET A 1 -15.81 -28.33 16.21
N PRO A 2 -14.61 -27.83 16.57
CA PRO A 2 -14.48 -26.39 16.68
C PRO A 2 -14.37 -25.80 15.27
N LEU A 3 -15.37 -25.00 14.93
CA LEU A 3 -15.51 -24.18 13.73
C LEU A 3 -14.49 -23.03 13.74
N PHE A 4 -13.20 -23.34 13.92
CA PHE A 4 -12.14 -22.38 13.63
C PHE A 4 -12.07 -22.24 12.11
N ARG A 5 -12.95 -21.42 11.54
CA ARG A 5 -12.75 -20.83 10.22
C ARG A 5 -11.39 -20.13 10.30
N ARG A 6 -10.36 -20.79 9.78
CA ARG A 6 -9.08 -20.16 9.47
C ARG A 6 -9.43 -19.07 8.46
N THR A 7 -9.63 -17.85 8.94
CA THR A 7 -9.71 -16.67 8.06
C THR A 7 -8.46 -16.74 7.19
N PRO A 8 -8.58 -16.76 5.85
CA PRO A 8 -7.40 -16.81 5.00
C PRO A 8 -6.51 -15.63 5.38
N LYS A 9 -5.26 -15.92 5.76
CA LYS A 9 -4.31 -14.86 6.09
C LYS A 9 -4.13 -14.02 4.82
N PRO A 10 -4.23 -12.68 4.91
CA PRO A 10 -4.04 -11.82 3.75
C PRO A 10 -2.67 -12.10 3.13
N GLN A 11 -2.67 -12.52 1.87
CA GLN A 11 -1.50 -12.84 1.07
C GLN A 11 -1.02 -11.59 0.34
N GLY A 12 0.29 -11.48 0.15
CA GLY A 12 0.93 -10.35 -0.51
C GLY A 12 1.94 -9.63 0.36
N TYR A 13 2.73 -8.78 -0.27
CA TYR A 13 3.74 -7.98 0.41
C TYR A 13 3.09 -6.95 1.34
N ARG A 14 3.75 -6.64 2.46
CA ARG A 14 3.36 -5.53 3.31
C ARG A 14 4.42 -4.43 3.20
N PRO A 15 4.14 -3.35 2.45
CA PRO A 15 5.06 -2.25 2.31
C PRO A 15 5.42 -1.62 3.66
N THR A 16 6.71 -1.37 3.84
CA THR A 16 7.24 -0.58 4.94
C THR A 16 6.85 0.89 4.79
N ASP A 17 6.85 1.65 5.89
CA ASP A 17 6.53 3.09 5.85
C ASP A 17 7.47 3.86 4.91
N ARG A 18 8.74 3.44 4.83
CA ARG A 18 9.72 4.05 3.92
C ARG A 18 9.37 3.86 2.45
N GLU A 19 8.90 2.67 2.06
CA GLU A 19 8.51 2.39 0.68
C GLU A 19 7.23 3.14 0.30
N VAL A 20 6.28 3.25 1.24
CA VAL A 20 5.07 4.04 1.05
C VAL A 20 5.42 5.51 0.85
N ALA A 21 6.31 6.07 1.68
CA ALA A 21 6.75 7.46 1.55
C ALA A 21 7.50 7.72 0.23
N ASP A 22 8.39 6.82 -0.20
CA ASP A 22 9.08 6.94 -1.50
C ASP A 22 8.10 6.86 -2.67
N ALA A 23 7.12 5.95 -2.60
CA ALA A 23 6.06 5.85 -3.62
C ALA A 23 5.17 7.10 -3.66
N ALA A 24 4.85 7.69 -2.51
CA ALA A 24 4.09 8.94 -2.40
C ALA A 24 4.86 10.13 -2.97
N ALA A 25 6.15 10.29 -2.62
CA ALA A 25 7.01 11.33 -3.17
C ALA A 25 7.14 11.24 -4.69
N ARG A 26 7.29 10.01 -5.22
CA ARG A 26 7.33 9.77 -6.68
C ARG A 26 5.99 10.04 -7.34
N LEU A 27 4.87 9.70 -6.69
CA LEU A 27 3.54 10.00 -7.18
C LEU A 27 3.31 11.52 -7.25
N ASN A 28 3.73 12.26 -6.22
CA ASN A 28 3.70 13.73 -6.20
C ASN A 28 4.60 14.36 -7.28
N ALA A 29 5.72 13.71 -7.62
CA ALA A 29 6.56 14.10 -8.75
C ALA A 29 5.97 13.71 -10.13
N GLY A 30 4.77 13.13 -10.18
CA GLY A 30 4.07 12.73 -11.41
C GLY A 30 4.37 11.30 -11.89
N SER A 31 5.09 10.50 -11.11
CA SER A 31 5.40 9.11 -11.45
C SER A 31 4.36 8.15 -10.86
N HIS A 32 3.30 7.88 -11.63
CA HIS A 32 2.21 6.98 -11.25
C HIS A 32 2.63 5.50 -11.12
N HIS A 33 3.68 5.10 -11.83
CA HIS A 33 4.14 3.70 -11.85
C HIS A 33 4.65 3.23 -10.50
N ALA A 34 5.34 4.07 -9.72
CA ALA A 34 5.87 3.68 -8.42
C ALA A 34 4.78 3.28 -7.41
N ALA A 35 3.67 4.04 -7.39
CA ALA A 35 2.52 3.72 -6.56
C ALA A 35 1.76 2.49 -7.09
N TYR A 36 1.62 2.36 -8.41
CA TYR A 36 0.95 1.22 -9.03
C TYR A 36 1.70 -0.10 -8.78
N ASP A 37 3.01 -0.12 -8.95
CA ASP A 37 3.82 -1.32 -8.75
C ASP A 37 3.81 -1.78 -7.29
N LEU A 38 3.93 -0.83 -6.35
CA LEU A 38 3.89 -1.12 -4.92
C LEU A 38 2.52 -1.66 -4.47
N THR A 39 1.44 -1.09 -5.00
CA THR A 39 0.08 -1.54 -4.71
C THR A 39 -0.17 -2.92 -5.32
N ALA A 40 0.18 -3.14 -6.59
CA ALA A 40 0.07 -4.44 -7.24
C ALA A 40 0.83 -5.54 -6.48
N HIS A 41 2.04 -5.24 -6.00
CA HIS A 41 2.86 -6.17 -5.21
C HIS A 41 2.25 -6.53 -3.84
N SER A 42 1.39 -5.66 -3.31
CA SER A 42 0.78 -5.82 -1.98
C SER A 42 -0.36 -6.84 -1.94
N GLY A 43 -0.83 -7.34 -3.10
CA GLY A 43 -1.84 -8.39 -3.19
C GLY A 43 -3.14 -8.03 -2.44
N ASP A 44 -3.51 -8.83 -1.45
CA ASP A 44 -4.73 -8.60 -0.64
C ASP A 44 -4.68 -7.28 0.16
N ARG A 45 -3.49 -6.67 0.30
CA ARG A 45 -3.27 -5.38 0.98
C ARG A 45 -3.26 -4.18 0.03
N GLN A 46 -3.70 -4.35 -1.20
CA GLN A 46 -3.77 -3.29 -2.21
C GLN A 46 -4.48 -2.02 -1.68
N GLN A 47 -5.69 -2.17 -1.14
CA GLN A 47 -6.46 -1.02 -0.65
C GLN A 47 -5.77 -0.32 0.54
N GLU A 48 -5.26 -1.07 1.51
CA GLU A 48 -4.49 -0.51 2.64
C GLU A 48 -3.27 0.29 2.13
N THR A 49 -2.56 -0.28 1.15
CA THR A 49 -1.36 0.33 0.58
C THR A 49 -1.68 1.60 -0.20
N VAL A 50 -2.74 1.60 -1.02
CA VAL A 50 -3.21 2.80 -1.74
C VAL A 50 -3.53 3.92 -0.75
N MET A 51 -4.30 3.62 0.30
CA MET A 51 -4.70 4.63 1.29
C MET A 51 -3.50 5.21 2.05
N ARG A 52 -2.49 4.38 2.36
CA ARG A 52 -1.25 4.85 3.00
C ARG A 52 -0.46 5.76 2.07
N ILE A 53 -0.33 5.42 0.79
CA ILE A 53 0.37 6.26 -0.21
C ILE A 53 -0.36 7.60 -0.37
N LEU A 54 -1.68 7.57 -0.54
CA LEU A 54 -2.48 8.79 -0.69
C LEU A 54 -2.44 9.69 0.56
N GLY A 55 -2.41 9.10 1.76
CA GLY A 55 -2.24 9.84 3.01
C GLY A 55 -0.96 10.67 3.00
N HIS A 56 0.17 10.04 2.66
CA HIS A 56 1.45 10.75 2.54
C HIS A 56 1.42 11.83 1.46
N CYS A 57 0.74 11.61 0.32
CA CYS A 57 0.63 12.63 -0.71
C CYS A 57 -0.12 13.89 -0.24
N VAL A 58 -1.11 13.75 0.63
CA VAL A 58 -1.87 14.87 1.20
C VAL A 58 -1.07 15.59 2.28
N GLU A 59 -0.37 14.86 3.15
CA GLU A 59 0.48 15.45 4.20
C GLU A 59 1.68 16.23 3.63
N ASP A 60 2.24 15.80 2.49
CA ASP A 60 3.31 16.55 1.80
C ASP A 60 2.81 17.83 1.09
N ALA A 61 1.49 18.04 0.98
CA ALA A 61 0.89 19.19 0.28
C ALA A 61 0.55 20.38 1.20
N GLU A 62 0.70 20.23 2.53
CA GLU A 62 0.55 21.29 3.54
C GLU A 62 1.91 21.88 3.96
#